data_AF-A0A350M8I6-F1
#
_entry.id   AF-A0A350M8I6-F1
#
_cell.length_a   1.000
_cell.length_b   1.000
_cell.length_c   1.000
_cell.angle_alpha   90.00
_cell.angle_beta   90.00
_cell.angle_gamma   90.00
#
_symmetry.space_group_name_H-M   'P 1'
#
loop_
_entity.id
_entity.type
_entity.pdbx_description
1 polymer ?
#
loop_
_entity_poly.entity_id
_entity_poly.type
_entity_poly.pdbx_seq_one_letter_code
_entity_poly.pdbx_strand_id
1 'polypeptide(L)' 'MKNFIKQMFAGKEGDISHKRVLGSIGFLALVGTMVANSFSHIDIAPAPELVNAVEYLTMSTIFGSVLEKFSNKA' A
#
# COMPACT_ATOMS: atom_id res chain seq x y z
N MET A 1 16.85 9.94 9.03
CA MET A 1 15.54 9.24 9.05
C MET A 1 14.35 10.13 8.69
N LYS A 2 14.13 11.27 9.36
CA LYS A 2 12.90 12.07 9.21
C LYS A 2 12.63 12.52 7.75
N ASN A 3 13.68 12.93 7.03
CA ASN A 3 13.56 13.33 5.62
C ASN A 3 13.30 12.16 4.66
N PHE A 4 13.81 10.97 4.97
CA PHE A 4 13.61 9.77 4.16
C PHE A 4 12.14 9.35 4.18
N ILE A 5 11.53 9.29 5.37
CA ILE A 5 10.10 8.99 5.54
C ILE A 5 9.24 10.05 4.84
N LYS A 6 9.58 11.34 4.97
CA LYS A 6 8.89 12.42 4.27
C LYS A 6 8.95 12.26 2.75
N GLN A 7 10.13 11.92 2.21
CA GLN A 7 10.32 11.74 0.76
C GLN A 7 9.62 10.50 0.19
N MET A 8 9.49 9.42 0.98
CA MET A 8 8.72 8.24 0.56
C MET A 8 7.24 8.56 0.31
N PHE A 9 6.65 9.41 1.14
CA PHE A 9 5.23 9.77 1.06
C PHE A 9 4.96 11.05 0.27
N ALA A 10 5.97 11.82 -0.11
CA ALA A 10 5.82 13.03 -0.90
C ALA A 10 5.48 12.72 -2.37
N GLY A 11 4.61 13.53 -2.97
CA GLY A 11 4.30 13.60 -4.40
C GLY A 11 5.32 14.47 -5.17
N LYS A 12 5.04 14.72 -6.46
CA LYS A 12 5.94 15.49 -7.33
C LYS A 12 6.12 16.96 -6.89
N GLU A 13 5.13 17.52 -6.21
CA GLU A 13 5.09 18.92 -5.78
C GLU A 13 5.52 19.11 -4.31
N GLY A 14 6.03 18.06 -3.66
CA GLY A 14 6.44 18.11 -2.25
C GLY A 14 5.30 17.88 -1.25
N ASP A 15 4.06 17.82 -1.72
CA ASP A 15 2.88 17.50 -0.91
C ASP A 15 2.77 16.01 -0.55
N ILE A 16 2.08 15.69 0.53
CA ILE A 16 1.83 14.30 0.91
C ILE A 16 0.89 13.66 -0.11
N SER A 17 1.34 12.59 -0.76
CA SER A 17 0.55 11.84 -1.73
C SER A 17 -0.31 10.79 -1.02
N HIS A 18 -1.62 11.06 -0.93
CA HIS A 18 -2.61 10.15 -0.36
C HIS A 18 -2.55 8.73 -0.98
N LYS A 19 -2.29 8.63 -2.29
CA LYS A 19 -2.15 7.36 -3.00
C LYS A 19 -0.93 6.56 -2.52
N ARG A 20 0.21 7.23 -2.31
CA ARG A 20 1.43 6.60 -1.78
C ARG A 20 1.27 6.18 -0.32
N VAL A 21 0.59 7.00 0.49
CA VAL A 21 0.31 6.69 1.89
C VAL A 21 -0.61 5.47 2.01
N LEU A 22 -1.76 5.50 1.33
CA LEU A 22 -2.73 4.39 1.35
C LEU A 22 -2.13 3.10 0.78
N GLY A 23 -1.39 3.18 -0.33
CA GLY A 23 -0.72 2.01 -0.91
C GLY A 23 0.37 1.42 0.00
N SER A 24 1.12 2.25 0.73
CA SER A 24 2.13 1.76 1.67
C SER A 24 1.52 1.12 2.91
N ILE A 25 0.43 1.70 3.45
CA ILE A 25 -0.30 1.13 4.58
C ILE A 25 -0.93 -0.21 4.18
N GLY A 26 -1.58 -0.27 3.02
CA GLY A 26 -2.17 -1.50 2.50
C GLY A 26 -1.13 -2.59 2.27
N PHE A 27 0.03 -2.25 1.69
CA PHE A 27 1.16 -3.17 1.55
C PHE A 27 1.65 -3.69 2.91
N LEU A 28 1.87 -2.80 3.89
CA LEU A 28 2.33 -3.19 5.22
C LEU A 28 1.30 -4.06 5.94
N ALA A 29 0.01 -3.79 5.78
CA ALA A 29 -1.06 -4.61 6.34
C ALA A 29 -1.04 -6.02 5.75
N LEU A 30 -0.95 -6.16 4.42
CA LEU A 30 -0.91 -7.47 3.75
C LEU A 30 0.33 -8.27 4.14
N VAL A 31 1.52 -7.64 4.11
CA VAL A 31 2.76 -8.30 4.56
C VAL A 31 2.68 -8.67 6.04
N GLY A 32 2.16 -7.77 6.87
CA GLY A 32 1.96 -8.01 8.30
C GLY A 32 1.03 -9.20 8.56
N THR A 33 -0.08 -9.30 7.83
CA THR A 33 -1.00 -10.44 7.88
C THR A 33 -0.33 -11.74 7.46
N MET A 34 0.47 -11.74 6.38
CA MET A 34 1.21 -12.94 5.96
C MET A 34 2.22 -13.40 7.01
N VAL A 35 2.95 -12.46 7.62
CA VAL A 35 3.88 -12.75 8.70
C VAL A 35 3.13 -13.28 9.92
N ALA A 36 2.04 -12.63 10.35
CA ALA A 36 1.25 -13.08 11.50
C ALA A 36 0.65 -14.49 11.28
N ASN A 37 0.14 -14.77 10.08
CA ASN A 37 -0.39 -16.07 9.71
C ASN A 37 0.70 -17.16 9.68
N SER A 38 1.97 -16.80 9.44
CA SER A 38 3.08 -17.76 9.49
C SER A 38 3.37 -18.26 10.91
N PHE A 39 2.93 -17.54 11.94
CA PHE A 39 3.14 -17.89 13.35
C PHE A 39 1.84 -18.22 14.12
N SER A 40 0.68 -18.12 13.46
CA SER A 40 -0.62 -18.33 14.07
C SER A 40 -1.32 -19.56 13.49
N HIS A 41 -2.20 -20.18 14.28
CA HIS A 41 -3.07 -21.24 13.77
C HIS A 41 -4.05 -20.70 12.74
N ILE A 42 -4.34 -21.52 11.72
CA ILE A 42 -5.15 -21.15 10.54
C ILE A 42 -6.56 -20.66 10.90
N ASP A 43 -7.10 -21.07 12.05
CA ASP A 43 -8.43 -20.71 12.53
C ASP A 43 -8.58 -19.23 12.91
N ILE A 44 -7.46 -18.51 13.08
CA ILE A 44 -7.44 -17.08 13.44
C ILE A 44 -7.21 -16.21 12.18
N ALA A 45 -7.06 -16.83 11.01
CA ALA A 45 -6.83 -16.11 9.77
C ALA A 45 -7.99 -15.15 9.44
N PRO A 46 -7.71 -13.93 8.95
CA PRO A 46 -8.75 -12.99 8.55
C PRO A 46 -9.56 -13.53 7.37
N ALA A 47 -10.84 -13.15 7.33
CA ALA A 47 -11.77 -13.55 6.27
C ALA A 47 -11.21 -13.18 4.88
N PRO A 48 -11.24 -14.10 3.89
CA PRO A 48 -10.68 -13.87 2.56
C PRO A 48 -11.23 -12.61 1.88
N GLU A 49 -12.50 -12.29 2.09
CA GLU A 49 -13.16 -11.12 1.52
C GLU A 49 -12.52 -9.80 2.00
N LEU A 50 -12.08 -9.76 3.25
CA LEU A 50 -11.41 -8.60 3.83
C LEU A 50 -10.00 -8.43 3.25
N VAL A 51 -9.27 -9.54 3.11
CA VAL A 51 -7.93 -9.54 2.51
C VAL A 51 -8.01 -9.07 1.05
N ASN A 52 -8.95 -9.61 0.28
CA ASN A 52 -9.16 -9.23 -1.12
C ASN A 52 -9.55 -7.75 -1.27
N ALA A 53 -10.40 -7.22 -0.38
CA ALA A 53 -10.77 -5.80 -0.42
C ALA A 53 -9.55 -4.88 -0.22
N VAL A 54 -8.67 -5.23 0.73
CA VAL A 54 -7.42 -4.47 0.97
C VAL A 54 -6.43 -4.66 -0.17
N GLU A 55 -6.36 -5.84 -0.77
CA GLU A 55 -5.55 -6.12 -1.95
C GLU A 55 -5.96 -5.25 -3.14
N TYR A 56 -7.25 -5.21 -3.49
CA TYR A 56 -7.75 -4.37 -4.59
C TYR A 56 -7.51 -2.88 -4.35
N LEU A 57 -7.69 -2.41 -3.11
CA LEU A 57 -7.40 -1.01 -2.75
C LEU A 57 -5.89 -0.72 -2.89
N THR A 58 -5.04 -1.60 -2.40
CA THR A 58 -3.59 -1.45 -2.48
C THR A 58 -3.12 -1.46 -3.94
N MET A 59 -3.64 -2.40 -4.73
CA MET A 59 -3.34 -2.50 -6.15
C MET A 59 -3.78 -1.25 -6.91
N SER A 60 -5.00 -0.74 -6.68
CA SER A 60 -5.51 0.45 -7.36
C SER A 60 -4.69 1.71 -7.07
N THR A 61 -4.23 1.89 -5.83
CA THR A 61 -3.42 3.05 -5.44
C THR A 61 -2.00 3.01 -6.02
N ILE A 62 -1.39 1.81 -6.07
CA ILE A 62 -0.07 1.60 -6.68
C ILE A 62 -0.17 1.75 -8.20
N PHE A 63 -1.12 1.07 -8.86
CA PHE A 63 -1.33 1.18 -10.30
C PHE A 63 -1.66 2.60 -10.73
N GLY A 64 -2.55 3.29 -10.02
CA GLY A 64 -2.87 4.70 -10.29
C GLY A 64 -1.63 5.60 -10.21
N SER A 65 -0.75 5.36 -9.23
CA SER A 65 0.52 6.09 -9.09
C SER A 65 1.50 5.80 -10.22
N VAL A 66 1.48 4.58 -10.77
CA VAL A 66 2.30 4.19 -11.93
C VAL A 66 1.75 4.84 -13.21
N LEU A 67 0.45 4.74 -13.45
CA LEU A 67 -0.21 5.35 -14.61
C LEU A 67 0.01 6.86 -14.68
N GLU A 68 -0.04 7.59 -13.56
CA GLU A 68 0.26 9.03 -13.53
C GLU A 68 1.71 9.37 -13.93
N LYS A 69 2.66 8.46 -13.71
CA LYS A 69 4.04 8.65 -14.15
C LYS A 69 4.18 8.48 -15.65
N PHE A 70 3.43 7.56 -16.25
CA PHE A 70 3.44 7.31 -17.69
C PHE A 70 2.55 8.30 -18.46
N SER A 71 1.41 8.70 -17.91
CA SER A 71 0.48 9.64 -18.53
C SER A 71 1.01 11.08 -18.57
N ASN A 72 1.83 11.49 -17.60
CA ASN A 72 2.51 12.81 -17.64
C ASN A 72 3.75 12.84 -18.56
N LYS A 73 3.93 11.81 -19.40
CA LYS A 73 5.04 11.70 -20.36
C LYS A 73 4.56 11.67 -21.82
N ALA A 74 3.29 12.00 -22.07
CA ALA A 74 2.69 12.20 -23.39
C ALA A 74 2.37 13.69 -23.60
#